data_AF-A0A7K9TXS9-F1
#
_entry.id   AF-A0A7K9TXS9-F1
#
_cell.length_a   1.000
_cell.length_b   1.000
_cell.length_c   1.000
_cell.angle_alpha   90.00
_cell.angle_beta   90.00
_cell.angle_gamma   90.00
#
_symmetry.space_group_name_H-M   'P 1'
#
loop_
_entity.id
_entity.type
_entity.pdbx_description
1 polymer ?
#
loop_
_entity_poly.entity_id
_entity_poly.type
_entity_poly.pdbx_seq_one_letter_code
_entity_poly.pdbx_strand_id
1 'polypeptide(L)'
;QNDGCRTLSLSGHVGFSSLPDQLVKKSIKQGFCFNILFVGETGSGKTALINSLFNTNFDDTVSTHFLPRVRLRAQTYELQERNVLLKLTVINTVGFGDQINREDSYQPVVDYIDAQFEAYLQEELKINRSLFSYHDTRIHVCIYFISPTGHSLKPLDLLTMKSLDSKVNIIPIIGKADGISKTELQNFKNKIMSELVSNGVQIYQFPTDDETVSEINTIMNGHLPFAVVGSTKEVKIGNKTVRARQYPWGIVQVENENHCDFVKLREMLICTNMEDLREQTHARHYELYRHCRLEEMGFRDIAPENKPVSLQEAYEAKRHELYLELQRKEEEIRQQFVQRAKEKEAILKEAEQQVQTKFEHHMLMHQEVKLQLEKKKKVLQDEIAFFIEKKANAELLRSQASVSIPLVSLKRDKDRK
;
A
#
# COMPACT_ATOMS: atom_id res chain seq x y z
N GLN A 1 27.90 -18.84 57.53
CA GLN A 1 26.51 -19.20 57.25
C GLN A 1 25.63 -18.12 57.85
N ASN A 2 25.10 -17.22 57.01
CA ASN A 2 23.92 -16.42 57.29
C ASN A 2 23.40 -16.02 55.92
N ASP A 3 22.69 -16.95 55.29
CA ASP A 3 21.92 -16.69 54.10
C ASP A 3 20.94 -15.58 54.41
N GLY A 4 21.05 -14.47 53.69
CA GLY A 4 20.10 -13.35 53.71
C GLY A 4 18.77 -13.76 53.09
N CYS A 5 18.10 -14.73 53.70
CA CYS A 5 16.77 -15.15 53.33
C CYS A 5 15.79 -14.08 53.81
N ARG A 6 15.21 -13.32 52.87
CA ARG A 6 14.09 -12.41 53.16
C ARG A 6 12.94 -13.25 53.71
N THR A 7 12.70 -13.15 55.02
CA THR A 7 11.53 -13.72 55.66
C THR A 7 10.31 -12.90 55.24
N LEU A 8 9.62 -13.34 54.19
CA LEU A 8 8.35 -12.74 53.78
C LEU A 8 7.29 -13.13 54.82
N SER A 9 6.78 -12.15 55.54
CA SER A 9 5.61 -12.32 56.40
C SER A 9 4.41 -12.69 55.53
N LEU A 10 3.87 -13.91 55.71
CA LEU A 10 2.72 -14.48 55.00
C LEU A 10 1.38 -13.73 55.22
N SER A 11 1.40 -12.64 55.98
CA SER A 11 0.24 -11.79 56.31
C SER A 11 0.19 -10.45 55.54
N GLY A 12 1.08 -10.25 54.57
CA GLY A 12 1.13 -9.04 53.75
C GLY A 12 0.11 -9.02 52.62
N HIS A 13 -0.40 -7.83 52.28
CA HIS A 13 -1.28 -7.58 51.14
C HIS A 13 -0.67 -8.16 49.85
N VAL A 14 -1.41 -9.07 49.19
CA VAL A 14 -0.93 -9.92 48.07
C VAL A 14 -0.57 -9.12 46.81
N GLY A 15 -0.82 -7.80 46.78
CA GLY A 15 -0.33 -6.90 45.74
C GLY A 15 -1.13 -6.90 44.43
N PHE A 16 -2.12 -7.78 44.27
CA PHE A 16 -3.05 -7.76 43.12
C PHE A 16 -3.82 -6.45 42.98
N SER A 17 -4.03 -5.73 44.09
CA SER A 17 -4.59 -4.38 44.11
C SER A 17 -3.79 -3.36 43.29
N SER A 18 -2.52 -3.61 43.03
CA SER A 18 -1.66 -2.75 42.21
C SER A 18 -1.72 -3.06 40.71
N LEU A 19 -2.37 -4.16 40.30
CA LEU A 19 -2.50 -4.54 38.88
C LEU A 19 -3.21 -3.45 38.05
N PRO A 20 -4.32 -2.85 38.50
CA PRO A 20 -4.95 -1.74 37.78
C PRO A 20 -3.99 -0.56 37.60
N ASP A 21 -3.28 -0.16 38.66
CA ASP A 21 -2.30 0.92 38.60
C ASP A 21 -1.16 0.62 37.63
N GLN A 22 -0.73 -0.64 37.55
CA GLN A 22 0.29 -1.08 36.60
C GLN A 22 -0.21 -1.03 35.16
N LEU A 23 -1.44 -1.47 34.90
CA LEU A 23 -2.07 -1.39 33.58
C LEU A 23 -2.24 0.07 33.15
N VAL A 24 -2.76 0.92 34.04
CA VAL A 24 -2.89 2.36 33.78
C VAL A 24 -1.54 2.98 33.46
N LYS A 25 -0.49 2.71 34.26
CA LYS A 25 0.87 3.23 34.00
C LYS A 25 1.45 2.72 32.68
N LYS A 26 1.18 1.47 32.30
CA LYS A 26 1.63 0.90 31.02
C LYS A 26 0.91 1.58 29.85
N SER A 27 -0.41 1.75 29.94
CA SER A 27 -1.22 2.41 28.91
C SER A 27 -0.83 3.88 28.74
N ILE A 28 -0.57 4.61 29.83
CA ILE A 28 -0.09 6.00 29.77
C ILE A 28 1.26 6.09 29.05
N LYS A 29 2.18 5.16 29.30
CA LYS A 29 3.50 5.13 28.63
C LYS A 29 3.41 4.80 27.14
N GLN A 30 2.48 3.92 26.77
CA GLN A 30 2.28 3.49 25.38
C GLN A 30 1.54 4.56 24.57
N GLY A 31 0.68 5.34 25.23
CA GLY A 31 -0.23 6.28 24.58
C GLY A 31 -1.40 5.58 23.91
N PHE A 32 -2.36 6.38 23.45
CA PHE A 32 -3.57 5.91 22.80
C PHE A 32 -3.56 6.32 21.33
N CYS A 33 -4.07 5.47 20.45
CA CYS A 33 -4.28 5.81 19.04
C CYS A 33 -5.78 5.98 18.81
N PHE A 34 -6.18 7.06 18.14
CA PHE A 34 -7.58 7.26 17.78
C PHE A 34 -7.69 7.78 16.34
N ASN A 35 -8.39 7.04 15.48
CA ASN A 35 -8.50 7.35 14.07
C ASN A 35 -9.96 7.66 13.73
N ILE A 36 -10.21 8.87 13.22
CA ILE A 36 -11.54 9.39 12.90
C ILE A 36 -11.64 9.65 11.41
N LEU A 37 -12.64 9.08 10.76
CA LEU A 37 -12.98 9.33 9.36
C LEU A 37 -14.12 10.34 9.27
N PHE A 38 -13.94 11.39 8.48
CA PHE A 38 -14.95 12.41 8.18
C PHE A 38 -15.47 12.22 6.75
N VAL A 39 -16.74 11.83 6.62
CA VAL A 39 -17.42 11.61 5.32
C VAL A 39 -18.51 12.65 5.11
N GLY A 40 -18.57 13.24 3.91
CA GLY A 40 -19.70 14.08 3.52
C GLY A 40 -19.37 15.02 2.38
N GLU A 41 -20.36 15.78 1.92
CA GLU A 41 -20.24 16.63 0.73
C GLU A 41 -19.16 17.72 0.88
N THR A 42 -18.62 18.20 -0.25
CA THR A 42 -17.70 19.33 -0.26
C THR A 42 -18.43 20.59 0.25
N GLY A 43 -17.81 21.28 1.22
CA GLY A 43 -18.40 22.47 1.83
C GLY A 43 -19.42 22.19 2.95
N SER A 44 -19.59 20.94 3.41
CA SER A 44 -20.48 20.62 4.56
C SER A 44 -20.00 21.15 5.91
N GLY A 45 -18.73 21.57 6.01
CA GLY A 45 -18.13 22.12 7.23
C GLY A 45 -17.21 21.17 7.99
N LYS A 46 -16.75 20.08 7.35
CA LYS A 46 -15.84 19.07 7.95
C LYS A 46 -14.62 19.69 8.64
N THR A 47 -13.81 20.44 7.91
CA THR A 47 -12.59 21.09 8.45
C THR A 47 -12.89 22.04 9.60
N ALA A 48 -13.99 22.80 9.53
CA ALA A 48 -14.39 23.69 10.62
C ALA A 48 -14.80 22.93 11.88
N LEU A 49 -15.47 21.78 11.75
CA LEU A 49 -15.80 20.91 12.88
C LEU A 49 -14.54 20.28 13.48
N ILE A 50 -13.62 19.79 12.66
CA ILE A 50 -12.34 19.19 13.10
C ILE A 50 -11.55 20.20 13.94
N ASN A 51 -11.38 21.43 13.43
CA ASN A 51 -10.71 22.51 14.17
C ASN A 51 -11.45 22.87 15.47
N SER A 52 -12.79 22.81 15.46
CA SER A 52 -13.61 23.07 16.63
C SER A 52 -13.45 21.96 17.70
N LEU A 53 -13.43 20.70 17.28
CA LEU A 53 -13.38 19.55 18.18
C LEU A 53 -12.05 19.47 18.94
N PHE A 54 -10.93 19.70 18.24
CA PHE A 54 -9.58 19.55 18.80
C PHE A 54 -8.92 20.88 19.18
N ASN A 55 -9.64 21.99 19.08
CA ASN A 55 -9.17 23.34 19.40
C ASN A 55 -7.80 23.68 18.78
N THR A 56 -7.62 23.25 17.54
CA THR A 56 -6.36 23.34 16.78
C THR A 56 -6.68 23.80 15.37
N ASN A 57 -5.80 24.62 14.79
CA ASN A 57 -5.95 25.06 13.40
C ASN A 57 -5.22 24.06 12.51
N PHE A 58 -5.94 23.10 11.96
CA PHE A 58 -5.39 22.22 10.93
C PHE A 58 -5.37 23.00 9.61
N ASP A 59 -4.17 23.18 9.04
CA ASP A 59 -3.97 23.81 7.73
C ASP A 59 -4.45 22.88 6.62
N ASP A 60 -5.76 22.81 6.44
CA ASP A 60 -6.38 22.07 5.36
C ASP A 60 -6.67 23.02 4.19
N THR A 61 -6.03 22.76 3.05
CA THR A 61 -6.32 23.50 1.81
C THR A 61 -7.78 23.31 1.41
N VAL A 62 -8.47 24.41 1.13
CA VAL A 62 -9.88 24.38 0.72
C VAL A 62 -10.03 23.55 -0.55
N SER A 63 -10.79 22.46 -0.45
CA SER A 63 -11.04 21.55 -1.56
C SER A 63 -11.90 22.21 -2.64
N THR A 64 -11.54 22.01 -3.90
CA THR A 64 -12.32 22.47 -5.06
C THR A 64 -13.42 21.47 -5.42
N HIS A 65 -14.58 21.95 -5.88
CA HIS A 65 -15.68 21.11 -6.36
C HIS A 65 -15.40 20.36 -7.67
N PHE A 66 -14.30 20.67 -8.36
CA PHE A 66 -13.99 20.11 -9.68
C PHE A 66 -13.12 18.85 -9.64
N LEU A 67 -13.11 18.15 -8.51
CA LEU A 67 -12.27 16.96 -8.36
C LEU A 67 -12.88 15.77 -9.12
N PRO A 68 -12.11 15.12 -10.02
CA PRO A 68 -12.64 14.04 -10.85
C PRO A 68 -12.89 12.74 -10.07
N ARG A 69 -12.27 12.56 -8.90
CA ARG A 69 -12.42 11.38 -8.05
C ARG A 69 -12.39 11.76 -6.57
N VAL A 70 -13.13 10.99 -5.77
CA VAL A 70 -13.05 11.06 -4.30
C VAL A 70 -11.65 10.62 -3.86
N ARG A 71 -11.02 11.40 -2.99
CA ARG A 71 -9.72 11.08 -2.38
C ARG A 71 -9.81 11.24 -0.87
N LEU A 72 -9.06 10.41 -0.15
CA LEU A 72 -8.91 10.55 1.30
C LEU A 72 -7.57 11.21 1.61
N ARG A 73 -7.61 12.14 2.58
CA ARG A 73 -6.41 12.77 3.14
C ARG A 73 -6.33 12.40 4.61
N ALA A 74 -5.30 11.64 4.99
CA ALA A 74 -5.02 11.32 6.38
C ALA A 74 -3.97 12.28 6.93
N GLN A 75 -4.22 12.82 8.12
CA GLN A 75 -3.30 13.67 8.87
C GLN A 75 -3.21 13.12 10.28
N THR A 76 -2.00 12.90 10.77
CA THR A 76 -1.75 12.37 12.11
C THR A 76 -1.20 13.48 12.99
N TYR A 77 -1.77 13.59 14.19
CA TYR A 77 -1.46 14.59 15.20
C TYR A 77 -1.14 13.90 16.52
N GLU A 78 -0.17 14.43 17.23
CA GLU A 78 0.17 13.98 18.58
C GLU A 78 -0.34 15.04 19.55
N LEU A 79 -1.39 14.69 20.29
CA LEU A 79 -2.02 15.53 21.30
C LEU A 79 -1.60 15.01 22.68
N GLN A 80 -1.34 15.93 23.61
CA GLN A 80 -0.99 15.57 24.98
C GLN A 80 -1.93 16.26 25.97
N GLU A 81 -2.60 15.48 26.80
CA GLU A 81 -3.46 15.99 27.87
C GLU A 81 -3.08 15.37 29.21
N ARG A 82 -2.69 16.19 30.20
CA ARG A 82 -2.43 15.78 31.60
C ARG A 82 -1.58 14.50 31.74
N ASN A 83 -0.52 14.37 30.92
CA ASN A 83 0.43 13.23 30.80
C ASN A 83 -0.01 12.04 29.95
N VAL A 84 -1.19 12.08 29.34
CA VAL A 84 -1.64 11.08 28.36
C VAL A 84 -1.30 11.57 26.96
N LEU A 85 -0.59 10.74 26.19
CA LEU A 85 -0.32 10.98 24.78
C LEU A 85 -1.39 10.30 23.92
N LEU A 86 -2.06 11.08 23.08
CA LEU A 86 -3.05 10.63 22.12
C LEU A 86 -2.53 10.90 20.71
N LYS A 87 -2.26 9.83 19.98
CA LYS A 87 -1.96 9.88 18.54
C LYS A 87 -3.28 9.83 17.77
N LEU A 88 -3.75 11.01 17.38
CA LEU A 88 -4.99 11.20 16.65
C LEU A 88 -4.72 11.21 15.14
N THR A 89 -5.33 10.30 14.38
CA THR A 89 -5.34 10.39 12.92
C THR A 89 -6.70 10.87 12.44
N VAL A 90 -6.73 11.99 11.75
CA VAL A 90 -7.93 12.54 11.12
C VAL A 90 -7.88 12.24 9.64
N ILE A 91 -8.89 11.53 9.13
CA ILE A 91 -9.04 11.20 7.72
C ILE A 91 -10.20 12.01 7.16
N ASN A 92 -9.93 12.88 6.19
CA ASN A 92 -10.92 13.73 5.54
C ASN A 92 -11.19 13.25 4.11
N THR A 93 -12.46 13.10 3.75
CA THR A 93 -12.86 12.82 2.37
C THR A 93 -13.00 14.11 1.55
N VAL A 94 -12.36 14.12 0.39
CA VAL A 94 -12.27 15.27 -0.51
C VAL A 94 -12.92 14.91 -1.84
N GLY A 95 -13.84 15.75 -2.30
CA GLY A 95 -14.57 15.52 -3.56
C GLY A 95 -15.76 14.56 -3.45
N PHE A 96 -16.22 14.22 -2.25
CA PHE A 96 -17.37 13.33 -2.06
C PHE A 96 -18.68 14.02 -2.48
N GLY A 97 -19.44 13.39 -3.37
CA GLY A 97 -20.73 13.90 -3.86
C GLY A 97 -20.64 14.99 -4.95
N ASP A 98 -19.43 15.39 -5.36
CA ASP A 98 -19.21 16.40 -6.41
C ASP A 98 -19.35 15.82 -7.83
N GLN A 99 -19.20 14.50 -8.01
CA GLN A 99 -19.27 13.86 -9.32
C GLN A 99 -20.71 13.76 -9.84
N ILE A 100 -20.84 13.78 -11.17
CA ILE A 100 -22.12 13.55 -11.86
C ILE A 100 -22.56 12.09 -11.70
N ASN A 101 -21.64 11.14 -11.89
CA ASN A 101 -21.88 9.75 -11.55
C ASN A 101 -21.54 9.51 -10.07
N ARG A 102 -22.55 9.21 -9.27
CA ARG A 102 -22.45 9.12 -7.81
C ARG A 102 -22.44 7.68 -7.28
N GLU A 103 -22.69 6.70 -8.14
CA GLU A 103 -22.92 5.31 -7.74
C GLU A 103 -21.70 4.69 -7.03
N ASP A 104 -20.48 4.99 -7.47
CA ASP A 104 -19.24 4.45 -6.90
C ASP A 104 -18.51 5.40 -5.94
N SER A 105 -19.19 6.45 -5.44
CA SER A 105 -18.53 7.47 -4.59
C SER A 105 -18.02 6.91 -3.26
N TYR A 106 -18.61 5.81 -2.78
CA TYR A 106 -18.23 5.16 -1.53
C TYR A 106 -17.05 4.20 -1.69
N GLN A 107 -16.73 3.73 -2.91
CA GLN A 107 -15.68 2.74 -3.17
C GLN A 107 -14.32 3.17 -2.61
N PRO A 108 -13.82 4.40 -2.88
CA PRO A 108 -12.51 4.81 -2.34
C PRO A 108 -12.47 4.86 -0.81
N VAL A 109 -13.61 5.14 -0.16
CA VAL A 109 -13.72 5.16 1.30
C VAL A 109 -13.65 3.75 1.86
N VAL A 110 -14.39 2.83 1.24
CA VAL A 110 -14.39 1.41 1.59
C VAL A 110 -13.01 0.79 1.37
N ASP A 111 -12.39 1.04 0.21
CA ASP A 111 -11.05 0.56 -0.13
C ASP A 111 -10.01 1.03 0.90
N TYR A 112 -10.14 2.27 1.38
CA TYR A 112 -9.24 2.79 2.40
C TYR A 112 -9.41 2.09 3.74
N ILE A 113 -10.66 1.85 4.17
CA ILE A 113 -10.96 1.11 5.41
C ILE A 113 -10.42 -0.33 5.31
N ASP A 114 -10.73 -1.02 4.22
CA ASP A 114 -10.28 -2.39 3.97
C ASP A 114 -8.74 -2.47 3.91
N ALA A 115 -8.07 -1.47 3.34
CA ALA A 115 -6.61 -1.39 3.35
C ALA A 115 -6.03 -1.23 4.76
N GLN A 116 -6.70 -0.52 5.68
CA GLN A 116 -6.26 -0.43 7.07
C GLN A 116 -6.47 -1.76 7.81
N PHE A 117 -7.59 -2.44 7.56
CA PHE A 117 -7.82 -3.77 8.13
C PHE A 117 -6.82 -4.80 7.60
N GLU A 118 -6.52 -4.77 6.30
CA GLU A 118 -5.49 -5.63 5.70
C GLU A 118 -4.11 -5.35 6.30
N ALA A 119 -3.72 -4.09 6.46
CA ALA A 119 -2.43 -3.73 7.07
C ALA A 119 -2.29 -4.29 8.50
N TYR A 120 -3.36 -4.25 9.29
CA TYR A 120 -3.40 -4.80 10.63
C TYR A 120 -3.37 -6.34 10.61
N LEU A 121 -4.15 -6.97 9.72
CA LEU A 121 -4.17 -8.42 9.54
C LEU A 121 -2.79 -8.96 9.15
N GLN A 122 -2.09 -8.29 8.23
CA GLN A 122 -0.74 -8.66 7.82
C GLN A 122 0.26 -8.62 8.99
N GLU A 123 0.10 -7.69 9.94
CA GLU A 123 0.91 -7.68 11.16
C GLU A 123 0.55 -8.83 12.12
N GLU A 124 -0.74 -9.18 12.22
CA GLU A 124 -1.21 -10.32 13.03
C GLU A 124 -0.68 -11.66 12.49
N LEU A 125 -0.58 -11.80 11.17
CA LEU A 125 -0.09 -13.00 10.48
C LEU A 125 1.43 -13.17 10.55
N LYS A 126 2.20 -12.16 11.00
CA LYS A 126 3.66 -12.27 11.15
C LYS A 126 4.02 -13.23 12.30
N ILE A 127 5.04 -14.07 12.06
CA ILE A 127 5.57 -15.02 13.06
C ILE A 127 6.09 -14.27 14.31
N ASN A 128 6.86 -13.21 14.11
CA ASN A 128 7.34 -12.32 15.18
C ASN A 128 6.42 -11.09 15.28
N ARG A 129 5.22 -11.29 15.81
CA ARG A 129 4.21 -10.24 15.96
C ARG A 129 4.60 -9.22 17.05
N SER A 130 4.49 -7.95 16.72
CA SER A 130 4.75 -6.84 17.66
C SER A 130 3.50 -5.98 17.89
N LEU A 131 2.35 -6.61 18.13
CA LEU A 131 1.03 -5.94 18.27
C LEU A 131 1.03 -4.79 19.29
N PHE A 132 1.81 -4.91 20.38
CA PHE A 132 1.93 -3.87 21.39
C PHE A 132 2.70 -2.62 20.91
N SER A 133 3.59 -2.75 19.94
CA SER A 133 4.35 -1.62 19.38
C SER A 133 3.81 -1.16 18.03
N TYR A 134 2.85 -1.90 17.46
CA TYR A 134 2.30 -1.59 16.16
C TYR A 134 1.39 -0.37 16.24
N HIS A 135 1.50 0.50 15.23
CA HIS A 135 0.63 1.65 15.13
C HIS A 135 -0.69 1.24 14.50
N ASP A 136 -1.75 1.23 15.30
CA ASP A 136 -3.10 0.94 14.83
C ASP A 136 -3.61 2.07 13.92
N THR A 137 -3.81 1.77 12.63
CA THR A 137 -4.35 2.69 11.63
C THR A 137 -5.81 2.44 11.30
N ARG A 138 -6.46 1.45 11.94
CA ARG A 138 -7.88 1.11 11.70
C ARG A 138 -8.77 2.28 12.08
N ILE A 139 -9.82 2.52 11.31
CA ILE A 139 -10.74 3.62 11.56
C ILE A 139 -11.69 3.21 12.69
N HIS A 140 -11.66 3.94 13.81
CA HIS A 140 -12.49 3.62 14.97
C HIS A 140 -13.91 4.19 14.85
N VAL A 141 -14.04 5.33 14.17
CA VAL A 141 -15.30 6.05 14.05
C VAL A 141 -15.39 6.79 12.72
N CYS A 142 -16.57 6.73 12.10
CA CYS A 142 -16.92 7.46 10.89
C CYS A 142 -17.99 8.50 11.22
N ILE A 143 -17.60 9.78 11.17
CA ILE A 143 -18.53 10.90 11.34
C ILE A 143 -19.11 11.24 9.96
N TYR A 144 -20.39 10.95 9.78
CA TYR A 144 -21.09 11.14 8.52
C TYR A 144 -21.88 12.46 8.51
N PHE A 145 -21.50 13.40 7.64
CA PHE A 145 -22.18 14.69 7.51
C PHE A 145 -23.37 14.60 6.57
N ILE A 146 -24.55 14.75 7.16
CA ILE A 146 -25.80 14.93 6.45
C ILE A 146 -25.99 16.42 6.18
N SER A 147 -26.26 16.76 4.92
CA SER A 147 -26.55 18.12 4.51
C SER A 147 -27.91 18.60 5.07
N PRO A 148 -28.00 19.83 5.60
CA PRO A 148 -29.21 20.35 6.24
C PRO A 148 -30.27 20.76 5.21
N THR A 149 -30.89 19.78 4.54
CA THR A 149 -31.93 20.04 3.52
C THR A 149 -33.32 20.24 4.13
N GLY A 150 -33.56 19.74 5.35
CA GLY A 150 -34.86 19.80 6.03
C GLY A 150 -35.91 18.79 5.52
N HIS A 151 -35.56 17.95 4.54
CA HIS A 151 -36.44 16.95 3.95
C HIS A 151 -36.10 15.54 4.42
N SER A 152 -35.58 14.71 3.52
CA SER A 152 -35.16 13.32 3.72
C SER A 152 -33.65 13.18 3.50
N LEU A 153 -33.11 11.99 3.82
CA LEU A 153 -31.75 11.62 3.45
C LEU A 153 -31.61 11.56 1.94
N LYS A 154 -30.43 11.93 1.44
CA LYS A 154 -30.12 11.76 0.01
C LYS A 154 -29.93 10.27 -0.28
N PRO A 155 -30.33 9.79 -1.48
CA PRO A 155 -30.07 8.40 -1.87
C PRO A 155 -28.58 8.04 -1.82
N LEU A 156 -27.70 8.99 -2.15
CA LEU A 156 -26.24 8.83 -2.03
C LEU A 156 -25.82 8.54 -0.58
N ASP A 157 -26.42 9.26 0.37
CA ASP A 157 -26.09 9.11 1.79
C ASP A 157 -26.52 7.73 2.28
N LEU A 158 -27.70 7.29 1.86
CA LEU A 158 -28.23 5.98 2.19
C LEU A 158 -27.37 4.83 1.63
N LEU A 159 -27.00 4.91 0.35
CA LEU A 159 -26.14 3.91 -0.29
C LEU A 159 -24.78 3.83 0.41
N THR A 160 -24.18 4.99 0.71
CA THR A 160 -22.86 5.06 1.35
C THR A 160 -22.90 4.52 2.78
N MET A 161 -23.90 4.89 3.57
CA MET A 161 -24.02 4.40 4.94
C MET A 161 -24.27 2.88 4.97
N LYS A 162 -25.07 2.36 4.05
CA LYS A 162 -25.32 0.91 3.92
C LYS A 162 -24.07 0.11 3.51
N SER A 163 -23.14 0.71 2.77
CA SER A 163 -21.86 0.06 2.46
C SER A 163 -20.83 0.16 3.59
N LEU A 164 -20.99 1.13 4.49
CA LEU A 164 -20.04 1.40 5.58
C LEU A 164 -20.46 0.79 6.92
N ASP A 165 -21.74 0.47 7.12
CA ASP A 165 -22.29 0.05 8.42
C ASP A 165 -21.67 -1.24 8.98
N SER A 166 -21.32 -2.18 8.10
CA SER A 166 -20.64 -3.43 8.45
C SER A 166 -19.15 -3.24 8.76
N LYS A 167 -18.55 -2.11 8.37
CA LYS A 167 -17.10 -1.89 8.39
C LYS A 167 -16.63 -0.88 9.43
N VAL A 168 -17.44 0.11 9.78
CA VAL A 168 -17.05 1.18 10.73
C VAL A 168 -18.24 1.62 11.56
N ASN A 169 -17.97 2.06 12.79
CA ASN A 169 -18.94 2.74 13.64
C ASN A 169 -19.37 4.07 13.04
N ILE A 170 -20.57 4.13 12.45
CA ILE A 170 -21.12 5.34 11.83
C ILE A 170 -21.85 6.20 12.86
N ILE A 171 -21.47 7.48 12.93
CA ILE A 171 -22.16 8.51 13.71
C ILE A 171 -22.71 9.57 12.73
N PRO A 172 -24.03 9.59 12.50
CA PRO A 172 -24.64 10.59 11.65
C PRO A 172 -24.71 11.94 12.36
N ILE A 173 -24.25 12.99 11.69
CA ILE A 173 -24.33 14.37 12.16
C ILE A 173 -24.95 15.27 11.09
N ILE A 174 -25.73 16.24 11.54
CA ILE A 174 -26.29 17.28 10.67
C ILE A 174 -25.33 18.46 10.68
N GLY A 175 -24.68 18.72 9.55
CA GLY A 175 -23.78 19.86 9.38
C GLY A 175 -24.55 21.17 9.23
N LYS A 176 -23.92 22.30 9.60
CA LYS A 176 -24.49 23.66 9.48
C LYS A 176 -25.92 23.74 10.04
N ALA A 177 -26.12 23.19 11.23
CA ALA A 177 -27.43 23.17 11.88
C ALA A 177 -28.02 24.57 12.15
N ASP A 178 -27.20 25.62 12.10
CA ASP A 178 -27.61 27.02 12.20
C ASP A 178 -28.45 27.52 11.01
N GLY A 179 -28.54 26.74 9.93
CA GLY A 179 -29.43 27.03 8.80
C GLY A 179 -30.87 26.50 8.93
N ILE A 180 -31.18 25.72 9.97
CA ILE A 180 -32.50 25.10 10.17
C ILE A 180 -33.11 25.63 11.47
N SER A 181 -34.43 25.88 11.48
CA SER A 181 -35.13 26.25 12.71
C SER A 181 -35.24 25.07 13.69
N LYS A 182 -35.42 25.34 14.99
CA LYS A 182 -35.50 24.27 16.01
C LYS A 182 -36.63 23.28 15.75
N THR A 183 -37.78 23.75 15.27
CA THR A 183 -38.95 22.90 14.97
C THR A 183 -38.70 22.02 13.74
N GLU A 184 -38.13 22.59 12.67
CA GLU A 184 -37.75 21.83 11.48
C GLU A 184 -36.64 20.82 11.78
N LEU A 185 -35.68 21.17 12.64
CA LEU A 185 -34.59 20.29 13.04
C LEU A 185 -35.11 19.03 13.74
N GLN A 186 -36.07 19.17 14.65
CA GLN A 186 -36.68 18.01 15.33
C GLN A 186 -37.42 17.10 14.34
N ASN A 187 -38.20 17.70 13.42
CA ASN A 187 -38.87 16.94 12.36
C ASN A 187 -37.86 16.24 11.44
N PHE A 188 -36.75 16.90 11.12
CA PHE A 188 -35.70 16.37 10.27
C PHE A 188 -34.95 15.21 10.94
N LYS A 189 -34.61 15.33 12.24
CA LYS A 189 -34.02 14.24 13.03
C LYS A 189 -34.91 12.99 13.01
N ASN A 190 -36.21 13.16 13.28
CA ASN A 190 -37.16 12.04 13.28
C ASN A 190 -37.29 11.36 11.91
N LYS A 191 -37.28 12.14 10.82
CA LYS A 191 -37.30 11.60 9.45
C LYS A 191 -36.03 10.82 9.12
N ILE A 192 -34.85 11.37 9.42
CA ILE A 192 -33.56 10.69 9.22
C ILE A 192 -33.55 9.35 9.96
N MET A 193 -33.92 9.35 11.24
CA MET A 193 -33.93 8.12 12.04
C MET A 193 -34.93 7.08 11.50
N SER A 194 -36.12 7.52 11.08
CA SER A 194 -37.12 6.63 10.48
C SER A 194 -36.63 6.01 9.18
N GLU A 195 -35.93 6.78 8.33
CA GLU A 195 -35.37 6.30 7.06
C GLU A 195 -34.18 5.35 7.27
N LEU A 196 -33.31 5.60 8.25
CA LEU A 196 -32.21 4.69 8.59
C LEU A 196 -32.74 3.33 9.05
N VAL A 197 -33.75 3.33 9.93
CA VAL A 197 -34.39 2.10 10.42
C VAL A 197 -35.12 1.37 9.29
N SER A 198 -35.86 2.08 8.43
CA SER A 198 -36.61 1.48 7.32
C SER A 198 -35.71 0.78 6.30
N ASN A 199 -34.48 1.27 6.12
CA ASN A 199 -33.50 0.70 5.19
C ASN A 199 -32.53 -0.30 5.84
N GLY A 200 -32.62 -0.49 7.16
CA GLY A 200 -31.80 -1.42 7.92
C GLY A 200 -30.34 -1.00 8.08
N VAL A 201 -30.04 0.31 8.06
CA VAL A 201 -28.67 0.81 8.23
C VAL A 201 -28.29 0.76 9.71
N GLN A 202 -27.20 0.08 10.03
CA GLN A 202 -26.71 -0.02 11.40
C GLN A 202 -25.81 1.17 11.74
N ILE A 203 -26.34 2.09 12.54
CA ILE A 203 -25.55 3.18 13.13
C ILE A 203 -24.98 2.76 14.49
N TYR A 204 -23.90 3.41 14.89
CA TYR A 204 -23.32 3.19 16.21
C TYR A 204 -24.30 3.66 17.31
N GLN A 205 -24.57 2.78 18.26
CA GLN A 205 -25.39 3.06 19.44
C GLN A 205 -24.52 2.95 20.68
N PHE A 206 -24.70 3.89 21.60
CA PHE A 206 -23.92 3.91 22.83
C PHE A 206 -24.26 2.72 23.70
N PRO A 207 -23.25 2.03 24.27
CA PRO A 207 -23.47 0.94 25.19
C PRO A 207 -24.22 1.44 26.43
N THR A 208 -25.27 0.74 26.80
CA THR A 208 -26.04 1.00 28.04
C THR A 208 -25.75 -0.01 29.14
N ASP A 209 -24.75 -0.87 28.92
CA ASP A 209 -24.46 -2.02 29.77
C ASP A 209 -23.77 -1.63 31.09
N ASP A 210 -23.04 -0.52 31.10
CA ASP A 210 -22.38 -0.01 32.30
C ASP A 210 -23.32 0.92 33.08
N GLU A 211 -23.66 0.52 34.31
CA GLU A 211 -24.56 1.26 35.20
C GLU A 211 -24.11 2.72 35.42
N THR A 212 -22.82 3.01 35.40
CA THR A 212 -22.28 4.35 35.70
C THR A 212 -22.46 5.35 34.56
N VAL A 213 -22.51 4.87 33.32
CA VAL A 213 -22.63 5.71 32.11
C VAL A 213 -23.93 5.46 31.33
N SER A 214 -24.74 4.49 31.74
CA SER A 214 -26.00 4.12 31.07
C SER A 214 -26.99 5.26 30.95
N GLU A 215 -27.16 6.08 32.01
CA GLU A 215 -28.08 7.21 32.01
C GLU A 215 -27.66 8.26 30.98
N ILE A 216 -26.37 8.60 30.95
CA ILE A 216 -25.79 9.57 30.02
C ILE A 216 -25.92 9.03 28.60
N ASN A 217 -25.52 7.78 28.36
CA ASN A 217 -25.55 7.15 27.05
C ASN A 217 -26.98 7.01 26.49
N THR A 218 -27.98 6.76 27.35
CA THR A 218 -29.40 6.75 26.94
C THR A 218 -29.85 8.12 26.46
N ILE A 219 -29.49 9.18 27.20
CA ILE A 219 -29.79 10.56 26.80
C ILE A 219 -29.07 10.90 25.49
N MET A 220 -27.81 10.50 25.33
CA MET A 220 -27.03 10.77 24.11
C MET A 220 -27.59 10.03 22.88
N ASN A 221 -28.01 8.77 23.03
CA ASN A 221 -28.69 8.02 21.96
C ASN A 221 -29.96 8.74 21.48
N GLY A 222 -30.71 9.38 22.39
CA GLY A 222 -31.90 10.18 22.05
C GLY A 222 -31.61 11.47 21.26
N HIS A 223 -30.35 11.92 21.22
CA HIS A 223 -29.96 13.14 20.49
C HIS A 223 -29.45 12.87 19.07
N LEU A 224 -29.28 11.60 18.68
CA LEU A 224 -28.86 11.20 17.34
C LEU A 224 -29.97 11.50 16.31
N PRO A 225 -29.63 12.01 15.12
CA PRO A 225 -28.31 12.52 14.71
C PRO A 225 -27.96 13.88 15.36
N PHE A 226 -26.69 14.10 15.71
CA PHE A 226 -26.25 15.33 16.36
C PHE A 226 -26.30 16.54 15.42
N ALA A 227 -26.88 17.64 15.86
CA ALA A 227 -26.97 18.87 15.09
C ALA A 227 -25.80 19.80 15.44
N VAL A 228 -24.82 19.93 14.55
CA VAL A 228 -23.54 20.59 14.87
C VAL A 228 -23.29 21.84 14.04
N VAL A 229 -22.60 22.78 14.68
CA VAL A 229 -22.12 24.03 14.08
C VAL A 229 -20.63 24.14 14.38
N GLY A 230 -19.80 24.26 13.35
CA GLY A 230 -18.36 24.48 13.50
C GLY A 230 -18.00 25.94 13.25
N SER A 231 -17.06 26.50 14.03
CA SER A 231 -16.50 27.83 13.78
C SER A 231 -15.04 27.89 14.22
N THR A 232 -14.18 28.43 13.36
CA THR A 232 -12.79 28.78 13.69
C THR A 232 -12.66 30.20 14.24
N LYS A 233 -13.72 31.03 14.14
CA LYS A 233 -13.68 32.42 14.58
C LYS A 233 -14.10 32.52 16.04
N GLU A 234 -13.27 33.21 16.81
CA GLU A 234 -13.57 33.57 18.20
C GLU A 234 -14.19 34.97 18.24
N VAL A 235 -15.28 35.11 18.99
CA VAL A 235 -15.96 36.38 19.24
C VAL A 235 -15.97 36.62 20.74
N LYS A 236 -15.65 37.85 21.16
CA LYS A 236 -15.77 38.27 22.56
C LYS A 236 -17.22 38.58 22.86
N ILE A 237 -17.84 37.78 23.74
CA ILE A 237 -19.18 38.02 24.26
C ILE A 237 -19.03 38.32 25.75
N GLY A 238 -19.17 39.60 26.12
CA GLY A 238 -18.83 40.09 27.45
C GLY A 238 -17.34 39.88 27.75
N ASN A 239 -17.03 39.18 28.84
CA ASN A 239 -15.65 38.92 29.28
C ASN A 239 -15.06 37.58 28.80
N LYS A 240 -15.80 36.79 28.00
CA LYS A 240 -15.34 35.48 27.53
C LYS A 240 -15.15 35.48 26.01
N THR A 241 -14.02 34.95 25.55
CA THR A 241 -13.77 34.61 24.15
C THR A 241 -14.39 33.24 23.88
N VAL A 242 -15.39 33.20 23.00
CA VAL A 242 -16.08 31.96 22.64
C VAL A 242 -16.08 31.78 21.14
N ARG A 243 -15.97 30.53 20.68
CA ARG A 243 -16.09 30.21 19.26
C ARG A 243 -17.53 30.38 18.81
N ALA A 244 -17.73 31.24 17.82
CA ALA A 244 -19.06 31.61 17.39
C ALA A 244 -19.12 31.96 15.91
N ARG A 245 -20.31 31.85 15.31
CA ARG A 245 -20.61 32.37 13.98
C ARG A 245 -21.41 33.64 14.11
N GLN A 246 -20.87 34.74 13.59
CA GLN A 246 -21.54 36.04 13.61
C GLN A 246 -22.34 36.24 12.33
N TYR A 247 -23.64 36.51 12.50
CA TYR A 247 -24.57 36.89 11.46
C TYR A 247 -25.09 38.31 11.71
N PRO A 248 -25.67 38.98 10.69
CA PRO A 248 -26.29 40.30 10.88
C PRO A 248 -27.39 40.32 11.94
N TRP A 249 -28.11 39.20 12.12
CA TRP A 249 -29.22 39.06 13.06
C TRP A 249 -28.82 38.49 14.44
N GLY A 250 -27.57 38.06 14.64
CA GLY A 250 -27.16 37.47 15.92
C GLY A 250 -25.88 36.67 15.88
N ILE A 251 -25.50 36.13 17.04
CA ILE A 251 -24.27 35.36 17.23
C ILE A 251 -24.62 33.94 17.68
N VAL A 252 -24.24 32.95 16.88
CA VAL A 252 -24.42 31.53 17.19
C VAL A 252 -23.16 31.01 17.88
N GLN A 253 -23.24 30.83 19.19
CA GLN A 253 -22.19 30.20 20.00
C GLN A 253 -22.14 28.69 19.75
N VAL A 254 -20.95 28.16 19.47
CA VAL A 254 -20.73 26.73 19.19
C VAL A 254 -20.77 25.88 20.48
N GLU A 255 -20.28 26.43 21.59
CA GLU A 255 -20.20 25.69 22.87
C GLU A 255 -21.48 25.81 23.71
N ASN A 256 -22.55 26.35 23.14
CA ASN A 256 -23.83 26.53 23.84
C ASN A 256 -24.81 25.44 23.42
N GLU A 257 -25.22 24.61 24.37
CA GLU A 257 -26.16 23.49 24.17
C GLU A 257 -27.54 23.92 23.68
N ASN A 258 -27.95 25.17 23.96
CA ASN A 258 -29.22 25.70 23.47
C ASN A 258 -29.20 26.04 21.98
N HIS A 259 -28.01 26.17 21.40
CA HIS A 259 -27.80 26.52 19.98
C HIS A 259 -27.44 25.29 19.14
N CYS A 260 -26.59 24.40 19.65
CA CYS A 260 -26.21 23.19 18.93
C CYS A 260 -25.76 22.06 19.87
N ASP A 261 -25.78 20.84 19.36
CA ASP A 261 -25.40 19.62 20.09
C ASP A 261 -23.87 19.36 20.06
N PHE A 262 -23.05 20.39 19.77
CA PHE A 262 -21.60 20.23 19.64
C PHE A 262 -20.93 19.74 20.94
N VAL A 263 -21.37 20.26 22.08
CA VAL A 263 -20.84 19.86 23.40
C VAL A 263 -21.09 18.36 23.64
N LYS A 264 -22.30 17.89 23.34
CA LYS A 264 -22.70 16.48 23.44
C LYS A 264 -21.85 15.60 22.54
N LEU A 265 -21.64 15.99 21.28
CA LEU A 265 -20.76 15.26 20.35
C LEU A 265 -19.31 15.18 20.89
N ARG A 266 -18.79 16.27 21.44
CA ARG A 266 -17.42 16.32 21.96
C ARG A 266 -17.25 15.42 23.18
N GLU A 267 -18.16 15.52 24.14
CA GLU A 267 -18.16 14.69 25.35
C GLU A 267 -18.25 13.20 24.99
N MET A 268 -19.14 12.89 24.05
CA MET A 268 -19.35 11.54 23.54
C MET A 268 -18.11 10.94 22.85
N LEU A 269 -17.47 11.68 21.95
CA LEU A 269 -16.32 11.18 21.18
C LEU A 269 -15.04 11.07 22.02
N ILE A 270 -14.78 12.05 22.88
CA ILE A 270 -13.47 12.22 23.52
C ILE A 270 -13.49 11.79 24.99
N CYS A 271 -14.55 12.12 25.74
CA CYS A 271 -14.54 11.96 27.19
C CYS A 271 -15.02 10.59 27.66
N THR A 272 -16.02 10.00 26.99
CA THR A 272 -16.73 8.82 27.53
C THR A 272 -16.47 7.55 26.74
N ASN A 273 -16.61 7.59 25.40
CA ASN A 273 -16.80 6.35 24.61
C ASN A 273 -15.64 6.04 23.64
N MET A 274 -14.47 6.68 23.79
CA MET A 274 -13.33 6.47 22.90
C MET A 274 -12.83 5.00 22.92
N GLU A 275 -12.76 4.39 24.10
CA GLU A 275 -12.33 2.98 24.23
C GLU A 275 -13.38 2.01 23.69
N ASP A 276 -14.67 2.25 23.94
CA ASP A 276 -15.75 1.42 23.38
C ASP A 276 -15.74 1.43 21.84
N LEU A 277 -15.57 2.60 21.22
CA LEU A 277 -15.43 2.70 19.76
C LEU A 277 -14.26 1.86 19.23
N ARG A 278 -13.13 1.85 19.95
CA ARG A 278 -11.96 1.03 19.58
C ARG A 278 -12.24 -0.45 19.76
N GLU A 279 -12.90 -0.83 20.85
CA GLU A 279 -13.27 -2.21 21.15
C GLU A 279 -14.26 -2.75 20.12
N GLN A 280 -15.34 -2.03 19.80
CA GLN A 280 -16.29 -2.43 18.76
C GLN A 280 -15.63 -2.54 17.39
N THR A 281 -14.71 -1.63 17.07
CA THR A 281 -13.94 -1.72 15.81
C THR A 281 -13.13 -3.00 15.76
N HIS A 282 -12.50 -3.40 16.87
CA HIS A 282 -11.70 -4.61 16.91
C HIS A 282 -12.56 -5.88 16.94
N ALA A 283 -13.52 -5.97 17.84
CA ALA A 283 -14.29 -7.18 18.14
C ALA A 283 -15.37 -7.49 17.09
N ARG A 284 -15.91 -6.46 16.41
CA ARG A 284 -16.99 -6.64 15.44
C ARG A 284 -16.51 -6.41 14.01
N HIS A 285 -16.06 -5.19 13.70
CA HIS A 285 -15.78 -4.80 12.32
C HIS A 285 -14.52 -5.48 11.76
N TYR A 286 -13.43 -5.46 12.52
CA TYR A 286 -12.19 -6.11 12.13
C TYR A 286 -12.33 -7.64 12.13
N GLU A 287 -12.97 -8.25 13.13
CA GLU A 287 -13.18 -9.71 13.12
C GLU A 287 -14.05 -10.17 11.95
N LEU A 288 -15.09 -9.41 11.56
CA LEU A 288 -15.88 -9.71 10.37
C LEU A 288 -15.00 -9.69 9.11
N TYR A 289 -14.18 -8.65 8.94
CA TYR A 289 -13.24 -8.54 7.83
C TYR A 289 -12.21 -9.69 7.83
N ARG A 290 -11.64 -9.98 9.00
CA ARG A 290 -10.65 -11.03 9.22
C ARG A 290 -11.22 -12.41 8.88
N HIS A 291 -12.45 -12.71 9.32
CA HIS A 291 -13.13 -13.96 8.97
C HIS A 291 -13.26 -14.11 7.46
N CYS A 292 -13.84 -13.12 6.77
CA CYS A 292 -14.01 -13.17 5.31
C CYS A 292 -12.65 -13.28 4.58
N ARG A 293 -11.63 -12.54 5.02
CA ARG A 293 -10.29 -12.60 4.40
C ARG A 293 -9.59 -13.94 4.62
N LEU A 294 -9.69 -14.52 5.81
CA LEU A 294 -9.11 -15.82 6.10
C LEU A 294 -9.80 -16.91 5.24
N GLU A 295 -11.12 -16.86 5.09
CA GLU A 295 -11.85 -17.76 4.20
C GLU A 295 -11.42 -17.61 2.74
N GLU A 296 -11.27 -16.38 2.23
CA GLU A 296 -10.75 -16.10 0.88
C GLU A 296 -9.32 -16.59 0.69
N MET A 297 -8.49 -16.48 1.73
CA MET A 297 -7.14 -17.04 1.76
C MET A 297 -7.14 -18.57 1.91
N GLY A 298 -8.30 -19.23 1.94
CA GLY A 298 -8.42 -20.69 1.99
C GLY A 298 -8.36 -21.30 3.39
N PHE A 299 -8.34 -20.47 4.44
CA PHE A 299 -8.48 -20.91 5.83
C PHE A 299 -9.97 -21.06 6.14
N ARG A 300 -10.53 -22.23 5.82
CA ARG A 300 -11.88 -22.58 6.26
C ARG A 300 -11.77 -23.30 7.60
N ASP A 301 -12.58 -22.89 8.58
CA ASP A 301 -12.68 -23.58 9.88
C ASP A 301 -13.24 -25.00 9.76
N ILE A 302 -13.82 -25.34 8.59
CA ILE A 302 -14.51 -26.60 8.32
C ILE A 302 -13.92 -27.25 7.05
N ALA A 303 -13.19 -28.35 7.25
CA ALA A 303 -12.91 -29.31 6.17
C ALA A 303 -14.22 -29.97 5.70
N PRO A 304 -14.30 -30.54 4.48
CA PRO A 304 -15.49 -31.28 4.01
C PRO A 304 -15.93 -32.46 4.91
N GLU A 305 -15.15 -32.81 5.95
CA GLU A 305 -15.45 -33.81 6.97
C GLU A 305 -15.98 -33.26 8.33
N ASN A 306 -16.35 -31.97 8.47
CA ASN A 306 -16.83 -31.41 9.75
C ASN A 306 -15.87 -31.66 10.94
N LYS A 307 -14.56 -31.53 10.71
CA LYS A 307 -13.55 -31.47 11.79
C LYS A 307 -13.00 -30.04 11.88
N PRO A 308 -12.86 -29.47 13.09
CA PRO A 308 -12.20 -28.19 13.26
C PRO A 308 -10.73 -28.37 12.91
N VAL A 309 -10.29 -27.76 11.81
CA VAL A 309 -8.88 -27.79 11.41
C VAL A 309 -8.14 -26.75 12.24
N SER A 310 -7.04 -27.15 12.88
CA SER A 310 -6.20 -26.19 13.60
C SER A 310 -5.61 -25.19 12.61
N LEU A 311 -5.64 -23.88 12.93
CA LEU A 311 -5.00 -22.82 12.13
C LEU A 311 -3.57 -23.22 11.71
N GLN A 312 -2.84 -23.90 12.60
CA GLN A 312 -1.50 -24.42 12.36
C GLN A 312 -1.42 -25.43 11.19
N GLU A 313 -2.37 -26.37 11.11
CA GLU A 313 -2.40 -27.39 10.06
C GLU A 313 -2.75 -26.79 8.70
N ALA A 314 -3.63 -25.78 8.68
CA ALA A 314 -3.94 -25.03 7.47
C ALA A 314 -2.71 -24.24 6.96
N TYR A 315 -1.92 -23.63 7.87
CA TYR A 315 -0.64 -22.99 7.50
C TYR A 315 0.36 -23.99 6.92
N GLU A 316 0.47 -25.19 7.49
CA GLU A 316 1.37 -26.23 7.01
C GLU A 316 0.95 -26.75 5.63
N ALA A 317 -0.36 -26.98 5.42
CA ALA A 317 -0.91 -27.38 4.13
C ALA A 317 -0.65 -26.32 3.05
N LYS A 318 -0.94 -25.04 3.33
CA LYS A 318 -0.68 -23.95 2.38
C LYS A 318 0.81 -23.73 2.11
N ARG A 319 1.67 -23.87 3.13
CA ARG A 319 3.13 -23.87 2.93
C ARG A 319 3.55 -24.98 1.98
N HIS A 320 2.99 -26.17 2.15
CA HIS A 320 3.33 -27.32 1.33
C HIS A 320 2.87 -27.13 -0.13
N GLU A 321 1.70 -26.53 -0.34
CA GLU A 321 1.19 -26.17 -1.66
C GLU A 321 2.08 -25.11 -2.35
N LEU A 322 2.46 -24.06 -1.62
CA LEU A 322 3.34 -23.01 -2.15
C LEU A 322 4.73 -23.57 -2.51
N TYR A 323 5.24 -24.50 -1.71
CA TYR A 323 6.51 -25.18 -1.96
C TYR A 323 6.44 -26.04 -3.23
N LEU A 324 5.31 -26.73 -3.45
CA LEU A 324 5.05 -27.50 -4.67
C LEU A 324 4.92 -26.60 -5.92
N GLU A 325 4.31 -25.42 -5.79
CA GLU A 325 4.27 -24.44 -6.88
C GLU A 325 5.65 -23.87 -7.21
N LEU A 326 6.45 -23.56 -6.20
CA LEU A 326 7.84 -23.13 -6.37
C LEU A 326 8.66 -24.20 -7.08
N GLN A 327 8.53 -25.46 -6.68
CA GLN A 327 9.19 -26.58 -7.34
C GLN A 327 8.75 -26.72 -8.80
N ARG A 328 7.44 -26.63 -9.09
CA ARG A 328 6.95 -26.65 -10.49
C ARG A 328 7.53 -25.53 -11.33
N LYS A 329 7.57 -24.30 -10.80
CA LYS A 329 8.17 -23.15 -11.51
C LYS A 329 9.67 -23.31 -11.69
N GLU A 330 10.37 -23.85 -10.69
CA GLU A 330 11.80 -24.15 -10.79
C GLU A 330 12.07 -25.21 -11.87
N GLU A 331 11.25 -26.27 -11.92
CA GLU A 331 11.30 -27.30 -12.95
C GLU A 331 11.02 -26.73 -14.34
N GLU A 332 10.02 -25.85 -14.50
CA GLU A 332 9.74 -25.17 -15.76
C GLU A 332 10.93 -24.31 -16.23
N ILE A 333 11.51 -23.51 -15.32
CA ILE A 333 12.71 -22.70 -15.62
C ILE A 333 13.87 -23.60 -16.01
N ARG A 334 14.06 -24.73 -15.31
CA ARG A 334 15.10 -25.70 -15.59
C ARG A 334 14.89 -26.37 -16.95
N GLN A 335 13.66 -26.73 -17.30
CA GLN A 335 13.32 -27.30 -18.61
C GLN A 335 13.59 -26.28 -19.73
N GLN A 336 13.18 -25.02 -19.56
CA GLN A 336 13.47 -23.95 -20.51
C GLN A 336 14.97 -23.73 -20.68
N PHE A 337 15.75 -23.79 -19.58
CA PHE A 337 17.20 -23.68 -19.64
C PHE A 337 17.82 -24.84 -20.42
N VAL A 338 17.40 -26.08 -20.16
CA VAL A 338 17.88 -27.28 -20.88
C VAL A 338 17.52 -27.19 -22.36
N GLN A 339 16.33 -26.71 -22.71
CA GLN A 339 15.91 -26.55 -24.09
C GLN A 339 16.77 -25.50 -24.81
N ARG A 340 17.00 -24.34 -24.20
CA ARG A 340 17.90 -23.30 -24.74
C ARG A 340 19.34 -23.79 -24.86
N ALA A 341 19.81 -24.62 -23.91
CA ALA A 341 21.14 -25.22 -23.98
C ALA A 341 21.25 -26.17 -25.18
N LYS A 342 20.26 -27.04 -25.40
CA LYS A 342 20.21 -27.95 -26.56
C LYS A 342 20.14 -27.20 -27.89
N GLU A 343 19.34 -26.14 -27.98
CA GLU A 343 19.27 -25.30 -29.19
C GLU A 343 20.62 -24.63 -29.48
N LYS A 344 21.28 -24.06 -28.45
CA LYS A 344 22.62 -23.48 -28.63
C LYS A 344 23.67 -24.52 -28.97
N GLU A 345 23.61 -25.72 -28.39
CA GLU A 345 24.52 -26.81 -28.73
C GLU A 345 24.34 -27.27 -30.18
N ALA A 346 23.09 -27.36 -30.67
CA ALA A 346 22.81 -27.68 -32.07
C ALA A 346 23.37 -26.62 -33.03
N ILE A 347 23.17 -25.33 -32.73
CA ILE A 347 23.72 -24.22 -33.51
C ILE A 347 25.26 -24.26 -33.51
N LEU A 348 25.88 -24.54 -32.36
CA LEU A 348 27.33 -24.66 -32.24
C LEU A 348 27.85 -25.82 -33.10
N LYS A 349 27.15 -26.96 -33.08
CA LYS A 349 27.51 -28.13 -33.87
C LYS A 349 27.40 -27.90 -35.37
N GLU A 350 26.37 -27.18 -35.81
CA GLU A 350 26.24 -26.74 -37.22
C GLU A 350 27.37 -25.77 -37.60
N ALA A 351 27.72 -24.83 -36.72
CA ALA A 351 28.84 -23.92 -36.95
C ALA A 351 30.18 -24.66 -37.03
N GLU A 352 30.42 -25.65 -36.17
CA GLU A 352 31.61 -26.52 -36.24
C GLU A 352 31.68 -27.28 -37.55
N GLN A 353 30.57 -27.86 -38.02
CA GLN A 353 30.52 -28.54 -39.33
C GLN A 353 30.81 -27.58 -40.50
N GLN A 354 30.31 -26.35 -40.45
CA GLN A 354 30.62 -25.33 -41.46
C GLN A 354 32.10 -24.93 -41.44
N VAL A 355 32.71 -24.84 -40.26
CA VAL A 355 34.15 -24.57 -40.14
C VAL A 355 34.96 -25.74 -40.69
N GLN A 356 34.56 -26.98 -40.38
CA GLN A 356 35.24 -28.19 -40.85
C GLN A 356 35.20 -28.32 -42.37
N THR A 357 34.03 -28.12 -42.98
CA THR A 357 33.86 -28.16 -44.44
C THR A 357 34.64 -27.05 -45.14
N LYS A 358 34.67 -25.83 -44.58
CA LYS A 358 35.53 -24.74 -45.08
C LYS A 358 37.01 -25.11 -44.98
N PHE A 359 37.44 -25.74 -43.90
CA PHE A 359 38.81 -26.20 -43.73
C PHE A 359 39.21 -27.25 -44.78
N GLU A 360 38.36 -28.26 -45.01
CA GLU A 360 38.57 -29.28 -46.04
C GLU A 360 38.63 -28.67 -47.44
N HIS A 361 37.72 -27.75 -47.75
CA HIS A 361 37.74 -27.02 -49.02
C HIS A 361 39.04 -26.22 -49.22
N HIS A 362 39.47 -25.47 -48.20
CA HIS A 362 40.74 -24.74 -48.23
C HIS A 362 41.94 -25.67 -48.39
N MET A 363 41.92 -26.85 -47.75
CA MET A 363 42.97 -27.85 -47.89
C MET A 363 43.08 -28.38 -49.33
N LEU A 364 41.95 -28.68 -49.97
CA LEU A 364 41.92 -29.12 -51.37
C LEU A 364 42.42 -28.02 -52.32
N MET A 365 41.95 -26.79 -52.15
CA MET A 365 42.44 -25.64 -52.92
C MET A 365 43.94 -25.44 -52.74
N HIS A 366 44.46 -25.60 -51.51
CA HIS A 366 45.89 -25.52 -51.24
C HIS A 366 46.68 -26.65 -51.95
N GLN A 367 46.15 -27.88 -51.97
CA GLN A 367 46.77 -28.99 -52.72
C GLN A 367 46.79 -28.71 -54.23
N GLU A 368 45.71 -28.17 -54.79
CA GLU A 368 45.64 -27.83 -56.22
C GLU A 368 46.60 -26.69 -56.59
N VAL A 369 46.67 -25.64 -55.76
CA VAL A 369 47.63 -24.55 -55.93
C VAL A 369 49.07 -25.08 -55.83
N LYS A 370 49.36 -26.01 -54.91
CA LYS A 370 50.67 -26.65 -54.81
C LYS A 370 51.02 -27.44 -56.09
N LEU A 371 50.07 -28.19 -56.64
CA LEU A 371 50.27 -28.94 -57.88
C LEU A 371 50.48 -28.01 -59.09
N GLN A 372 49.74 -26.91 -59.16
CA GLN A 372 49.92 -25.84 -60.16
C GLN A 372 51.32 -25.20 -60.05
N LEU A 373 51.78 -24.92 -58.83
CA LEU A 373 53.12 -24.40 -58.57
C LEU A 373 54.21 -25.42 -58.96
N GLU A 374 54.03 -26.71 -58.70
CA GLU A 374 54.97 -27.75 -59.13
C GLU A 374 55.02 -27.88 -60.67
N LYS A 375 53.88 -27.79 -61.36
CA LYS A 375 53.85 -27.75 -62.83
C LYS A 375 54.58 -26.53 -63.37
N LYS A 376 54.31 -25.33 -62.83
CA LYS A 376 55.04 -24.11 -63.20
C LYS A 376 56.53 -24.21 -62.92
N LYS A 377 56.92 -24.83 -61.79
CA LYS A 377 58.32 -25.10 -61.46
C LYS A 377 58.99 -26.02 -62.49
N LYS A 378 58.31 -27.08 -62.94
CA LYS A 378 58.82 -27.97 -63.99
C LYS A 378 59.00 -27.24 -65.32
N VAL A 379 57.99 -26.47 -65.75
CA VAL A 379 58.10 -25.66 -66.98
C VAL A 379 59.27 -24.69 -66.92
N LEU A 380 59.43 -23.98 -65.79
CA LEU A 380 60.59 -23.10 -65.59
C LEU A 380 61.92 -23.87 -65.59
N GLN A 381 61.97 -25.08 -65.03
CA GLN A 381 63.17 -25.94 -65.08
C GLN A 381 63.49 -26.39 -66.51
N ASP A 382 62.47 -26.74 -67.29
CA ASP A 382 62.61 -27.12 -68.71
C ASP A 382 63.04 -25.93 -69.57
N GLU A 383 62.48 -24.73 -69.32
CA GLU A 383 62.93 -23.48 -69.97
C GLU A 383 64.37 -23.14 -69.60
N ILE A 384 64.78 -23.32 -68.34
CA ILE A 384 66.17 -23.16 -67.90
C ILE A 384 67.07 -24.18 -68.60
N ALA A 385 66.66 -25.44 -68.69
CA ALA A 385 67.43 -26.49 -69.38
C ALA A 385 67.59 -26.19 -70.88
N PHE A 386 66.50 -25.79 -71.54
CA PHE A 386 66.52 -25.36 -72.93
C PHE A 386 67.38 -24.12 -73.15
N PHE A 387 67.35 -23.16 -72.21
CA PHE A 387 68.22 -21.99 -72.26
C PHE A 387 69.69 -22.36 -72.08
N ILE A 388 70.00 -23.32 -71.21
CA ILE A 388 71.36 -23.88 -71.05
C ILE A 388 71.81 -24.60 -72.34
N GLU A 389 70.93 -25.37 -72.98
CA GLU A 389 71.23 -26.05 -74.24
C GLU A 389 71.45 -25.05 -75.39
N LYS A 390 70.59 -24.04 -75.52
CA LYS A 390 70.81 -22.93 -76.47
C LYS A 390 72.09 -22.16 -76.17
N LYS A 391 72.42 -21.94 -74.91
CA LYS A 391 73.68 -21.31 -74.51
C LYS A 391 74.88 -22.17 -74.91
N ALA A 392 74.83 -23.49 -74.67
CA ALA A 392 75.86 -24.43 -75.09
C ALA A 392 76.03 -24.47 -76.62
N ASN A 393 74.93 -24.47 -77.37
CA ASN A 393 74.94 -24.41 -78.85
C ASN A 393 75.44 -23.06 -79.38
N ALA A 394 75.11 -21.95 -78.71
CA ALA A 394 75.63 -20.62 -79.05
C ALA A 394 77.12 -20.48 -78.70
N GLU A 395 77.60 -21.13 -77.63
CA GLU A 395 79.02 -21.24 -77.30
C GLU A 395 79.77 -22.13 -78.32
N LEU A 396 79.13 -23.18 -78.86
CA LEU A 396 79.65 -24.02 -79.95
C LEU A 396 79.74 -23.24 -81.29
N LEU A 397 78.76 -22.38 -81.58
CA LEU A 397 78.77 -21.48 -82.75
C LEU A 397 79.76 -20.31 -82.58
N ARG A 398 79.94 -19.78 -81.36
CA ARG A 398 80.97 -18.76 -81.07
C ARG A 398 82.39 -19.32 -81.18
N SER A 399 82.59 -20.60 -80.87
CA SER A 399 83.88 -21.27 -81.03
C SER A 399 84.24 -21.57 -82.50
N GLN A 400 83.28 -21.55 -83.43
CA GLN A 400 83.55 -21.57 -84.86
C GLN A 400 83.67 -20.18 -85.52
N ALA A 401 83.23 -19.11 -84.86
CA ALA A 401 83.14 -17.78 -85.47
C ALA A 401 83.91 -16.65 -84.74
N SER A 402 84.89 -16.96 -83.88
CA SER A 402 85.74 -15.90 -83.29
C SER A 402 87.17 -16.33 -82.97
N VAL A 403 88.03 -16.34 -84.00
CA VAL A 403 89.47 -16.06 -83.86
C VAL A 403 89.66 -14.57 -84.14
N SER A 404 89.77 -13.75 -83.09
CA SER A 404 90.61 -12.53 -82.98
C SER A 404 90.14 -11.56 -81.85
N ILE A 405 90.68 -11.74 -80.62
CA ILE A 405 91.43 -10.80 -79.72
C ILE A 405 91.01 -9.30 -79.64
N PRO A 406 91.14 -8.52 -78.51
CA PRO A 406 91.52 -8.81 -77.12
C PRO A 406 90.58 -8.27 -75.98
N LEU A 407 90.96 -8.73 -74.79
CA LEU A 407 90.62 -8.43 -73.39
C LEU A 407 90.72 -6.95 -72.94
N VAL A 408 89.71 -6.44 -72.22
CA VAL A 408 89.86 -5.43 -71.14
C VAL A 408 88.89 -5.73 -69.99
N SER A 409 89.46 -5.85 -68.80
CA SER A 409 88.85 -6.08 -67.48
C SER A 409 88.29 -4.81 -66.81
N LEU A 410 87.50 -5.00 -65.73
CA LEU A 410 87.02 -4.06 -64.67
C LEU A 410 85.53 -3.70 -64.85
N LYS A 411 84.64 -3.68 -63.84
CA LYS A 411 84.73 -3.60 -62.37
C LYS A 411 83.33 -3.90 -61.77
N ARG A 412 83.33 -4.48 -60.55
CA ARG A 412 82.42 -4.32 -59.39
C ARG A 412 81.13 -3.48 -59.52
N ASP A 413 80.02 -4.01 -58.99
CA ASP A 413 79.32 -3.63 -57.74
C ASP A 413 77.99 -4.43 -57.68
N LYS A 414 77.63 -5.20 -56.65
CA LYS A 414 77.28 -4.91 -55.25
C LYS A 414 75.95 -4.14 -55.06
N ASP A 415 75.02 -4.86 -54.44
CA ASP A 415 73.93 -4.44 -53.54
C ASP A 415 72.54 -3.99 -54.07
N ARG A 416 71.57 -4.41 -53.23
CA ARG A 416 70.16 -4.02 -53.02
C ARG A 416 69.12 -4.84 -53.81
N LYS A 417 68.15 -5.49 -53.16
CA LYS A 417 67.54 -5.23 -51.85
C LYS A 417 66.88 -6.49 -51.30
#